data_AF-A0AAN0SFQ0-F1
#
_entry.id   AF-A0AAN0SFQ0-F1
#
_cell.length_a   1.000
_cell.length_b   1.000
_cell.length_c   1.000
_cell.angle_alpha   90.00
_cell.angle_beta   90.00
_cell.angle_gamma   90.00
#
_symmetry.space_group_name_H-M   'P 1'
#
loop_
_entity.id
_entity.type
_entity.pdbx_description
1 polymer ?
#
loop_
_entity_poly.entity_id
_entity_poly.type
_entity_poly.pdbx_seq_one_letter_code
_entity_poly.pdbx_strand_id
1 'polypeptide(L)'
;MENEILGYVVCHTCKSAKAIKQGKGKRKAFVHGRCQCGPDTRTGAAMQAEMNAYKSLEEVEADIEALTAPKPEVAPVVNQRESNPNQESQSETQSKPISTAKCVGAGAVLGLVFGGVFKVFKAVA
;
A
#
# COMPACT_ATOMS: atom_id res chain seq x y z
N MET A 1 -17.63 -10.13 6.53
CA MET A 1 -16.77 -11.26 6.13
C MET A 1 -15.34 -10.90 6.50
N GLU A 2 -14.95 -11.26 7.71
CA GLU A 2 -13.61 -11.02 8.24
C GLU A 2 -12.59 -11.78 7.39
N ASN A 3 -11.48 -11.14 7.02
CA ASN A 3 -10.37 -11.86 6.39
C ASN A 3 -9.59 -12.51 7.53
N GLU A 4 -9.42 -13.83 7.43
CA GLU A 4 -8.57 -14.61 8.31
C GLU A 4 -7.17 -14.00 8.35
N ILE A 5 -6.60 -13.95 9.56
CA ILE A 5 -5.26 -13.40 9.78
C ILE A 5 -4.27 -14.50 9.43
N LEU A 6 -3.40 -14.24 8.46
CA LEU A 6 -2.38 -15.19 8.03
C LEU A 6 -1.22 -15.25 9.03
N GLY A 7 -0.92 -14.11 9.65
CA GLY A 7 0.14 -13.95 10.63
C GLY A 7 0.41 -12.48 10.91
N TYR A 8 1.56 -12.21 11.51
CA TYR A 8 1.93 -10.87 11.96
C TYR A 8 3.34 -10.50 11.50
N VAL A 9 3.59 -9.21 11.37
CA VAL A 9 4.91 -8.63 11.08
C VAL A 9 5.13 -7.42 11.98
N VAL A 10 6.37 -7.12 12.34
CA VAL A 10 6.68 -5.92 13.13
C VAL A 10 6.38 -4.66 12.31
N CYS A 11 5.59 -3.74 12.86
CA CYS A 11 5.46 -2.42 12.28
C CYS A 11 6.61 -1.51 12.73
N HIS A 12 7.48 -1.08 11.82
CA HIS A 12 8.56 -0.15 12.16
C HIS A 12 8.09 1.26 12.59
N THR A 13 6.86 1.66 12.26
CA THR A 13 6.34 2.98 12.62
C THR A 13 5.81 3.04 14.06
N CYS A 14 4.98 2.06 14.44
CA CYS A 14 4.34 2.04 15.77
C CYS A 14 4.84 0.93 16.69
N LYS A 15 5.85 0.15 16.26
CA LYS A 15 6.46 -0.94 17.01
C LYS A 15 5.43 -1.93 17.60
N SER A 16 4.36 -2.20 16.84
CA SER A 16 3.32 -3.15 17.21
C SER A 16 3.17 -4.25 16.16
N ALA A 17 2.55 -5.35 16.55
CA ALA A 17 2.24 -6.46 15.66
C ALA A 17 1.24 -5.99 14.57
N LYS A 18 1.70 -5.97 13.32
CA LYS A 18 0.88 -5.69 12.14
C LYS A 18 0.24 -6.99 11.67
N ALA A 19 -1.07 -7.10 11.80
CA ALA A 19 -1.81 -8.26 11.32
C ALA A 19 -1.85 -8.29 9.79
N ILE A 20 -1.42 -9.39 9.19
CA ILE A 20 -1.40 -9.60 7.74
C ILE A 20 -2.64 -10.39 7.31
N LYS A 21 -3.31 -9.89 6.27
CA LYS A 21 -4.55 -10.45 5.73
C LYS A 21 -4.44 -10.60 4.22
N GLN A 22 -5.01 -11.66 3.67
CA GLN A 22 -5.08 -11.87 2.23
C GLN A 22 -5.99 -10.83 1.57
N GLY A 23 -5.54 -10.25 0.45
CA GLY A 23 -6.38 -9.42 -0.41
C GLY A 23 -7.52 -10.20 -1.06
N LYS A 24 -8.60 -9.52 -1.43
CA LYS A 24 -9.77 -10.14 -2.10
C LYS A 24 -9.95 -9.59 -3.53
N GLY A 25 -10.67 -10.34 -4.37
CA GLY A 25 -11.03 -9.94 -5.73
C GLY A 25 -9.79 -9.65 -6.60
N LYS A 26 -9.74 -8.45 -7.20
CA LYS A 26 -8.62 -8.02 -8.07
C LYS A 26 -7.27 -7.94 -7.36
N ARG A 27 -7.25 -7.92 -6.02
CA ARG A 27 -6.04 -7.82 -5.19
C ARG A 27 -5.69 -9.13 -4.49
N LYS A 28 -6.28 -10.25 -4.89
CA LYS A 28 -6.00 -11.58 -4.31
C LYS A 28 -4.55 -12.06 -4.39
N ALA A 29 -3.72 -11.42 -5.22
CA ALA A 29 -2.31 -11.73 -5.35
C ALA A 29 -1.43 -11.03 -4.29
N PHE A 30 -2.02 -10.14 -3.49
CA PHE A 30 -1.29 -9.31 -2.53
C PHE A 30 -1.81 -9.53 -1.12
N VAL A 31 -0.91 -9.39 -0.14
CA VAL A 31 -1.27 -9.30 1.27
C VAL A 31 -1.33 -7.84 1.72
N HIS A 32 -2.14 -7.59 2.75
CA HIS A 32 -2.35 -6.27 3.33
C HIS A 32 -2.18 -6.34 4.84
N GLY A 33 -1.47 -5.37 5.39
CA GLY A 33 -1.25 -5.27 6.83
C GLY A 33 -2.21 -4.29 7.49
N ARG A 34 -2.50 -4.51 8.77
CA ARG A 34 -3.19 -3.51 9.61
C ARG A 34 -2.57 -3.47 11.00
N CYS A 35 -2.10 -2.28 11.38
CA CYS A 35 -1.60 -1.92 12.71
C CYS A 35 -2.52 -0.87 13.34
N GLN A 36 -2.22 -0.46 14.57
CA GLN A 36 -2.81 0.75 15.17
C GLN A 36 -2.52 2.01 14.35
N CYS A 37 -1.38 2.04 13.65
CA CYS A 37 -0.95 3.14 12.80
C CYS A 37 -1.68 3.28 11.47
N GLY A 38 -2.54 2.33 11.11
CA GLY A 38 -3.31 2.35 9.86
C GLY A 38 -3.15 1.10 8.99
N PRO A 39 -3.80 1.09 7.82
CA PRO A 39 -3.67 0.02 6.83
C PRO A 39 -2.40 0.16 5.99
N ASP A 40 -1.74 -0.95 5.71
CA ASP A 40 -0.62 -1.05 4.76
C ASP A 40 -1.06 -1.85 3.53
N THR A 41 -1.35 -1.14 2.44
CA THR A 41 -1.87 -1.73 1.19
C THR A 41 -0.86 -1.67 0.05
N ARG A 42 0.44 -1.49 0.35
CA ARG A 42 1.49 -1.39 -0.67
C ARG A 42 1.66 -2.72 -1.40
N THR A 43 1.70 -2.68 -2.74
CA THR A 43 1.81 -3.88 -3.60
C THR A 43 3.17 -4.02 -4.28
N GLY A 44 4.19 -3.27 -3.83
CA GLY A 44 5.55 -3.39 -4.36
C GLY A 44 6.19 -4.72 -3.98
N ALA A 45 6.99 -5.31 -4.88
CA ALA A 45 7.56 -6.65 -4.70
C ALA A 45 8.36 -6.80 -3.39
N ALA A 46 9.23 -5.84 -3.07
CA ALA A 46 10.00 -5.86 -1.82
C ALA A 46 9.10 -5.84 -0.57
N MET A 47 8.09 -4.97 -0.55
CA MET A 47 7.15 -4.91 0.57
C MET A 47 6.29 -6.16 0.71
N GLN A 48 5.89 -6.74 -0.42
CA GLN A 48 5.13 -7.98 -0.41
C GLN A 48 6.01 -9.14 0.07
N ALA A 49 7.30 -9.18 -0.29
CA ALA A 49 8.23 -10.18 0.25
C ALA A 49 8.34 -10.11 1.77
N GLU A 50 8.47 -8.89 2.33
CA GLU A 50 8.49 -8.69 3.79
C GLU A 50 7.16 -9.07 4.46
N MET A 51 6.03 -8.64 3.90
CA MET A 51 4.72 -8.95 4.48
C MET A 51 4.33 -10.42 4.34
N ASN A 52 4.84 -11.12 3.32
CA ASN A 52 4.66 -12.56 3.14
C ASN A 52 5.56 -13.39 4.07
N ALA A 53 6.62 -12.80 4.62
CA ALA A 53 7.43 -13.40 5.68
C ALA A 53 6.81 -13.20 7.08
N TYR A 54 5.47 -13.29 7.14
CA TYR A 54 4.74 -13.18 8.41
C TYR A 54 5.06 -14.33 9.34
N LYS A 55 5.03 -14.05 10.64
CA LYS A 55 5.32 -14.98 11.73
C LYS A 55 4.11 -15.12 12.67
N SER A 56 4.24 -16.01 13.65
CA SER A 56 3.30 -16.13 14.76
C SER A 56 3.31 -14.87 15.64
N LEU A 57 2.27 -14.66 16.45
CA LEU A 57 2.20 -13.51 17.37
C LEU A 57 3.38 -13.47 18.34
N GLU A 58 3.70 -14.61 18.94
CA GLU A 58 4.72 -14.74 19.98
C GLU A 58 6.11 -14.34 19.47
N GLU A 59 6.46 -14.74 18.24
CA GLU A 59 7.74 -14.38 17.62
C GLU A 59 7.82 -12.88 17.32
N VAL A 60 6.72 -12.28 16.88
CA VAL A 60 6.67 -10.84 16.58
C VAL A 60 6.71 -10.02 17.85
N GLU A 61 6.08 -10.50 18.92
CA GLU A 61 6.15 -9.87 20.25
C GLU A 61 7.57 -9.95 20.81
N ALA A 62 8.25 -11.09 20.69
CA ALA A 62 9.67 -11.21 21.04
C ALA A 62 10.57 -10.26 20.22
N ASP A 63 10.33 -10.13 18.92
CA ASP A 63 11.04 -9.18 18.05
C ASP A 63 10.77 -7.72 18.49
N ILE A 64 9.55 -7.39 18.90
CA ILE A 64 9.18 -6.05 19.43
C ILE A 64 9.84 -5.79 20.78
N GLU A 65 9.88 -6.78 21.67
CA GLU A 65 10.56 -6.68 22.97
C GLU A 65 12.06 -6.50 22.79
N ALA A 66 12.70 -7.22 21.86
CA ALA A 66 14.11 -7.04 21.53
C ALA A 66 14.41 -5.64 20.97
N LEU A 67 13.47 -5.04 20.23
CA LEU A 67 13.57 -3.66 19.72
C LEU A 67 13.28 -2.59 20.77
N THR A 68 12.60 -2.95 21.86
CA THR A 68 12.15 -2.02 22.91
C THR A 68 13.01 -2.14 24.17
N ALA A 69 13.68 -3.27 24.37
CA ALA A 69 14.64 -3.46 25.45
C ALA A 69 15.75 -2.40 25.34
N PRO A 70 16.12 -1.76 26.47
CA PRO A 70 17.21 -0.80 26.47
C PRO A 70 18.49 -1.51 26.07
N LYS A 71 19.05 -1.12 24.92
CA LYS A 71 20.39 -1.48 24.47
C LYS A 71 21.38 -1.20 25.63
N PRO A 72 22.16 -2.18 26.11
CA PRO A 72 23.32 -1.87 26.92
C PRO A 72 24.23 -0.93 26.11
N GLU A 73 24.60 0.20 26.70
CA GLU A 73 25.56 1.17 26.16
C GLU A 73 26.76 0.46 25.51
N VAL A 74 26.90 0.62 24.19
CA VAL A 74 28.20 0.48 23.55
C VAL A 74 28.40 1.74 22.72
N ALA A 75 29.35 2.54 23.18
CA ALA A 75 29.80 3.82 22.65
C ALA A 75 30.26 3.74 21.17
N PRO A 76 30.41 4.89 20.48
CA PRO A 76 30.22 5.03 19.04
C PRO A 76 31.48 4.70 18.22
N VAL A 77 31.33 4.01 17.09
CA VAL A 77 32.35 4.00 16.04
C VAL A 77 31.80 4.75 14.83
N VAL A 78 32.31 5.96 14.69
CA VAL A 78 32.23 6.83 13.52
C VAL A 78 32.65 6.03 12.29
N ASN A 79 31.74 5.87 11.33
CA ASN A 79 32.10 5.64 9.93
C ASN A 79 31.43 6.73 9.11
N GLN A 80 31.97 7.95 9.22
CA GLN A 80 31.83 8.94 8.16
C GLN A 80 32.59 8.40 6.96
N ARG A 81 31.87 7.73 6.06
CA ARG A 81 32.34 7.53 4.70
C ARG A 81 32.27 8.91 4.03
N GLU A 82 33.41 9.55 3.89
CA GLU A 82 33.61 10.58 2.89
C GLU A 82 33.17 10.05 1.53
N SER A 83 32.12 10.65 0.97
CA SER A 83 31.94 10.68 -0.48
C SER A 83 31.56 12.09 -0.88
N ASN A 84 32.56 12.80 -1.37
CA ASN A 84 32.50 14.00 -2.22
C ASN A 84 31.17 14.13 -3.00
N PRO A 85 30.45 15.27 -2.93
CA PRO A 85 29.54 15.65 -3.99
C PRO A 85 30.20 16.78 -4.79
N ASN A 86 30.97 16.41 -5.81
CA ASN A 86 31.21 17.30 -6.92
C ASN A 86 30.45 16.74 -8.13
N GLN A 87 29.28 17.30 -8.44
CA GLN A 87 28.96 17.76 -9.79
C GLN A 87 27.59 18.44 -9.84
N GLU A 88 27.68 19.75 -10.05
CA GLU A 88 26.96 20.49 -11.09
C GLU A 88 25.42 20.38 -11.13
N SER A 89 24.81 21.36 -10.45
CA SER A 89 23.48 21.87 -10.72
C SER A 89 23.42 22.49 -12.12
N GLN A 90 23.02 21.71 -13.12
CA GLN A 90 22.36 22.23 -14.32
C GLN A 90 21.33 21.22 -14.83
N SER A 91 20.05 21.47 -14.56
CA SER A 91 19.02 21.20 -15.55
C SER A 91 17.78 22.01 -15.21
N GLU A 92 17.70 23.16 -15.85
CA GLU A 92 16.42 23.82 -16.08
C GLU A 92 15.53 22.85 -16.85
N THR A 93 14.35 22.50 -16.32
CA THR A 93 13.23 22.05 -17.15
C THR A 93 11.93 22.48 -16.49
N GLN A 94 11.56 23.71 -16.83
CA GLN A 94 10.28 24.04 -17.42
C GLN A 94 9.03 23.49 -16.71
N SER A 95 8.46 24.38 -15.91
CA SER A 95 7.04 24.43 -15.57
C SER A 95 6.16 24.02 -16.75
N LYS A 96 5.38 22.95 -16.56
CA LYS A 96 4.20 22.69 -17.39
C LYS A 96 2.95 22.99 -16.55
N PRO A 97 2.09 23.92 -16.99
CA PRO A 97 0.91 24.31 -16.23
C PRO A 97 -0.12 23.18 -16.19
N ILE A 98 -0.75 23.07 -15.02
CA ILE A 98 -1.91 22.24 -14.71
C ILE A 98 -2.99 22.52 -15.76
N SER A 99 -3.17 21.59 -16.71
CA SER A 99 -4.26 21.63 -17.68
C SER A 99 -5.52 21.07 -17.04
N THR A 100 -6.35 21.97 -16.52
CA THR A 100 -7.74 21.73 -16.13
C THR A 100 -8.62 21.89 -17.38
N ALA A 101 -8.89 20.80 -18.11
CA ALA A 101 -9.94 20.81 -19.14
C ALA A 101 -10.37 19.41 -19.59
N LYS A 102 -11.66 19.12 -19.34
CA LYS A 102 -12.55 18.26 -20.16
C LYS A 102 -12.43 16.73 -20.07
N CYS A 103 -12.90 16.16 -18.96
CA CYS A 103 -13.54 14.83 -18.96
C CYS A 103 -15.06 14.99 -19.12
N VAL A 104 -15.53 15.39 -20.31
CA VAL A 104 -16.94 15.27 -20.70
C VAL A 104 -16.97 14.80 -22.14
N GLY A 105 -17.38 13.56 -22.38
CA GLY A 105 -17.67 13.09 -23.74
C GLY A 105 -17.11 11.71 -24.10
N ALA A 106 -17.53 10.65 -23.39
CA ALA A 106 -17.48 9.28 -23.93
C ALA A 106 -18.44 8.31 -23.21
N GLY A 107 -19.51 8.80 -22.57
CA GLY A 107 -20.42 7.97 -21.76
C GLY A 107 -21.86 7.87 -22.27
N ALA A 108 -22.20 8.46 -23.41
CA ALA A 108 -23.60 8.62 -23.85
C ALA A 108 -24.06 7.66 -24.98
N VAL A 109 -23.19 6.79 -25.51
CA VAL A 109 -23.54 5.98 -26.69
C VAL A 109 -23.94 4.53 -26.35
N LEU A 110 -23.62 4.02 -25.15
CA LEU A 110 -23.96 2.65 -24.74
C LEU A 110 -25.21 2.53 -23.85
N GLY A 111 -25.90 3.64 -23.56
CA GLY A 111 -27.16 3.64 -22.79
C GLY A 111 -28.43 3.42 -23.61
N LEU A 112 -28.36 3.59 -24.94
CA LEU A 112 -29.55 3.57 -25.82
C LEU A 112 -29.86 2.20 -26.45
N VAL A 113 -28.98 1.21 -26.33
CA VAL A 113 -29.21 -0.13 -26.94
C VAL A 113 -29.91 -1.10 -25.97
N PHE A 114 -29.79 -0.93 -24.65
CA PHE A 114 -30.48 -1.79 -23.67
C PHE A 114 -31.71 -1.14 -23.00
N GLY A 115 -31.95 0.16 -23.18
CA GLY A 115 -33.13 0.85 -22.64
C GLY A 115 -34.38 0.85 -23.53
N GLY A 116 -34.25 0.51 -24.83
CA GLY A 116 -35.33 0.60 -25.82
C GLY A 116 -36.29 -0.60 -25.86
N VAL A 117 -35.94 -1.74 -25.28
CA VAL A 117 -36.73 -2.98 -25.43
C VAL A 117 -37.85 -3.10 -24.39
N PHE A 118 -37.78 -2.39 -23.25
CA PHE A 118 -38.80 -2.50 -22.19
C PHE A 118 -40.07 -1.66 -22.41
N LYS A 119 -40.13 -0.79 -23.43
CA LYS A 119 -41.29 0.10 -23.63
C LYS A 119 -42.32 -0.41 -24.63
N VAL A 120 -42.11 -1.57 -25.26
CA VAL A 120 -43.05 -2.15 -26.25
C VAL A 120 -43.97 -3.23 -25.63
N PHE A 121 -43.60 -3.84 -24.50
CA PHE A 121 -44.47 -4.83 -23.81
C PHE A 121 -45.59 -4.22 -22.94
N LYS A 122 -45.66 -2.88 -22.82
CA LYS A 122 -46.72 -2.18 -22.08
C LYS A 122 -47.61 -1.36 -23.01
N ALA A 123 -47.91 -1.90 -24.19
CA ALA A 123 -48.89 -1.35 -25.14
C ALA A 123 -49.83 -2.42 -25.74
N VAL A 124 -49.88 -3.61 -25.13
CA VAL A 124 -50.95 -4.61 -25.34
C VAL A 124 -51.33 -5.16 -23.96
N ALA A 125 -52.15 -4.39 -23.26
CA ALA A 125 -53.08 -4.79 -22.21
C ALA A 125 -54.09 -3.64 -22.05
#